data_AF-A0A971HF56-F1
#
_entry.id   AF-A0A971HF56-F1
#
_cell.length_a   1.000
_cell.length_b   1.000
_cell.length_c   1.000
_cell.angle_alpha   90.00
_cell.angle_beta   90.00
_cell.angle_gamma   90.00
#
_symmetry.space_group_name_H-M   'P 1'
#
loop_
_entity.id
_entity.type
_entity.pdbx_description
1 polymer ?
#
loop_
_entity_poly.entity_id
_entity_poly.type
_entity_poly.pdbx_seq_one_letter_code
_entity_poly.pdbx_strand_id
1 'polypeptide(L)'
;MNFRIENNFLDITNYPSIERHLEKMASKGWLINKIIQGNIFIYKKIIPQRLEFSITPYEIETLFTKKSREELEEFNSVCESVGWNYATKS
;
A
#
# COMPACT_ATOMS: atom_id res chain seq x y z
N MET A 1 3.32 3.98 -13.18
CA MET A 1 4.00 3.13 -12.19
C MET A 1 2.99 2.92 -11.08
N ASN A 2 2.73 1.67 -10.74
CA ASN A 2 1.55 1.31 -9.97
C ASN A 2 2.00 0.83 -8.59
N PHE A 3 1.25 1.17 -7.54
CA PHE A 3 1.61 0.88 -6.16
C PHE A 3 0.50 0.15 -5.42
N ARG A 4 0.86 -0.91 -4.70
CA ARG A 4 -0.07 -1.66 -3.86
C ARG A 4 0.19 -1.41 -2.38
N ILE A 5 -0.88 -1.28 -1.61
CA ILE A 5 -0.85 -1.06 -0.15
C ILE A 5 -1.76 -2.08 0.52
N GLU A 6 -1.29 -2.67 1.61
CA GLU A 6 -2.12 -3.48 2.49
C GLU A 6 -2.51 -2.68 3.74
N ASN A 7 -3.80 -2.67 4.10
CA ASN A 7 -4.28 -1.94 5.27
C ASN A 7 -5.28 -2.75 6.11
N ASN A 8 -5.09 -2.76 7.43
CA ASN A 8 -5.82 -3.59 8.39
C ASN A 8 -7.00 -2.90 9.09
N PHE A 9 -7.16 -1.57 8.96
CA PHE A 9 -8.05 -0.81 9.86
C PHE A 9 -9.11 0.03 9.14
N LEU A 10 -9.09 0.04 7.82
CA LEU A 10 -9.94 0.93 7.04
C LEU A 10 -11.19 0.19 6.56
N ASP A 11 -12.36 0.83 6.77
CA ASP A 11 -13.60 0.48 6.09
C ASP A 11 -13.32 0.43 4.57
N ILE A 12 -13.56 -0.74 3.96
CA ILE A 12 -13.31 -1.00 2.53
C ILE A 12 -14.02 0.01 1.62
N THR A 13 -15.11 0.61 2.08
CA THR A 13 -15.85 1.64 1.32
C THR A 13 -15.03 2.92 1.14
N ASN A 14 -14.05 3.17 2.00
CA ASN A 14 -13.17 4.34 1.95
C ASN A 14 -11.95 4.15 1.03
N TYR A 15 -11.67 2.94 0.54
CA TYR A 15 -10.45 2.66 -0.22
C TYR A 15 -10.30 3.52 -1.47
N PRO A 16 -11.35 3.70 -2.32
CA PRO A 16 -11.23 4.55 -3.50
C PRO A 16 -10.89 6.01 -3.18
N SER A 17 -11.35 6.50 -2.02
CA SER A 17 -11.05 7.86 -1.57
C SER A 17 -9.60 8.00 -1.11
N ILE A 18 -9.04 6.96 -0.50
CA ILE A 18 -7.68 6.95 0.01
C ILE A 18 -6.69 6.72 -1.14
N GLU A 19 -6.99 5.84 -2.09
CA GLU A 19 -6.23 5.68 -3.33
C GLU A 19 -6.07 7.04 -4.03
N ARG A 20 -7.19 7.74 -4.30
CA ARG A 20 -7.17 9.09 -4.89
C ARG A 20 -6.36 10.10 -4.07
N HIS A 21 -6.42 10.01 -2.74
CA HIS A 21 -5.61 10.87 -1.88
C HIS A 21 -4.11 10.63 -2.08
N LEU A 22 -3.69 9.37 -2.12
CA LEU A 22 -2.29 8.98 -2.30
C LEU A 22 -1.76 9.34 -3.70
N GLU A 23 -2.58 9.15 -4.73
CA GLU A 23 -2.26 9.58 -6.10
C GLU A 23 -2.05 11.10 -6.18
N LYS A 24 -2.92 11.87 -5.51
CA LYS A 24 -2.80 13.33 -5.39
C LYS A 24 -1.56 13.76 -4.60
N MET A 25 -1.13 12.97 -3.62
CA MET A 25 0.11 13.23 -2.87
C MET A 25 1.34 12.94 -3.72
N ALA A 26 1.33 11.84 -4.48
CA ALA A 26 2.38 11.50 -5.43
C ALA A 26 2.56 12.58 -6.50
N SER A 27 1.45 13.12 -7.03
CA SER A 27 1.50 14.22 -8.01
C SER A 27 2.07 15.52 -7.43
N LYS A 28 2.19 15.63 -6.11
CA LYS A 28 2.82 16.74 -5.38
C LYS A 28 4.25 16.43 -4.92
N GLY A 29 4.79 15.25 -5.24
CA GLY A 29 6.13 14.83 -4.85
C GLY A 29 6.20 14.11 -3.49
N TRP A 30 5.10 13.50 -3.05
CA TRP A 30 5.04 12.75 -1.78
C TRP A 30 4.63 11.31 -2.03
N LEU A 31 5.53 10.37 -1.72
CA LEU A 31 5.26 8.93 -1.80
C LEU A 31 5.02 8.39 -0.40
N ILE A 32 3.99 7.56 -0.25
CA ILE A 32 3.74 6.85 1.00
C ILE A 32 4.92 5.95 1.35
N ASN A 33 5.32 5.95 2.62
CA ASN A 33 6.41 5.16 3.16
C ASN A 33 5.94 4.19 4.25
N LYS A 34 5.06 4.65 5.15
CA LYS A 34 4.55 3.83 6.26
C LYS A 34 3.12 4.23 6.64
N ILE A 35 2.35 3.27 7.10
CA ILE A 35 1.04 3.49 7.72
C ILE A 35 1.18 3.17 9.21
N ILE A 36 0.63 4.03 10.07
CA ILE A 36 0.60 3.86 11.52
C ILE A 36 -0.86 3.87 11.97
N GLN A 37 -1.24 2.94 12.86
CA GLN A 37 -2.61 2.83 13.38
C GLN A 37 -3.69 2.76 12.28
N GLY A 38 -3.32 2.25 11.10
CA GLY A 38 -4.23 2.04 9.97
C GLY A 38 -4.68 3.29 9.19
N ASN A 39 -4.54 4.50 9.74
CA ASN A 39 -5.02 5.73 9.11
C ASN A 39 -4.00 6.89 9.11
N ILE A 40 -2.84 6.74 9.77
CA ILE A 40 -1.79 7.76 9.79
C ILE A 40 -0.75 7.44 8.72
N PHE A 41 -0.65 8.30 7.71
CA PHE A 41 0.26 8.12 6.57
C PHE A 41 1.56 8.92 6.75
N ILE A 42 2.70 8.22 6.72
CA ILE A 42 4.04 8.84 6.68
C ILE A 42 4.55 8.84 5.26
N TYR A 43 4.99 10.00 4.78
CA TYR A 43 5.46 10.20 3.42
C TYR A 43 6.98 10.43 3.35
N LYS A 44 7.56 10.07 2.20
CA LYS A 44 8.91 10.47 1.77
C LYS A 44 8.82 11.36 0.52
N LYS A 45 9.80 12.23 0.33
CA LYS A 45 9.87 13.08 -0.87
C LYS A 45 10.28 12.26 -2.09
N ILE A 46 9.61 12.51 -3.21
CA ILE A 46 9.93 12.00 -4.55
C ILE A 46 9.78 13.13 -5.58
N ILE A 47 10.25 12.90 -6.80
CA ILE A 47 9.92 13.80 -7.92
C ILE A 47 8.41 13.71 -8.16
N PRO A 48 7.69 14.84 -8.31
CA PRO A 48 6.27 14.82 -8.63
C PRO A 48 5.98 13.98 -9.88
N GLN A 49 5.14 12.95 -9.72
CA GLN A 49 4.79 12.04 -10.80
C GLN A 49 3.38 11.50 -10.62
N ARG A 50 2.74 11.10 -11.73
CA ARG A 50 1.45 10.40 -11.68
C ARG A 50 1.71 8.93 -11.36
N LEU A 51 1.19 8.50 -10.23
CA LEU A 51 1.19 7.12 -9.75
C LEU A 51 -0.25 6.67 -9.60
N GLU A 52 -0.49 5.37 -9.79
CA GLU A 52 -1.76 4.73 -9.47
C GLU A 52 -1.59 3.94 -8.18
N PHE A 53 -2.58 4.02 -7.29
CA PHE A 53 -2.57 3.26 -6.03
C PHE A 53 -3.73 2.28 -5.98
N SER A 54 -3.49 1.10 -5.43
CA SER A 54 -4.51 0.12 -5.11
C SER A 54 -4.35 -0.36 -3.67
N ILE A 55 -5.41 -0.26 -2.88
CA ILE A 55 -5.45 -0.75 -1.50
C ILE A 55 -6.14 -2.11 -1.49
N THR A 56 -5.43 -3.10 -0.96
CA THR A 56 -6.01 -4.41 -0.68
C THR A 56 -6.27 -4.55 0.82
N PRO A 57 -7.43 -5.08 1.22
CA PRO A 57 -7.71 -5.32 2.63
C PRO A 57 -6.68 -6.32 3.16
N TYR A 58 -6.03 -5.97 4.26
CA TYR A 58 -5.20 -6.94 4.99
C TYR A 58 -6.14 -7.95 5.64
N GLU A 59 -6.04 -9.21 5.25
CA GLU A 59 -6.69 -10.28 5.99
C GLU A 59 -6.19 -10.23 7.43
N ILE A 60 -7.09 -10.28 8.42
CA ILE A 60 -6.70 -10.34 9.83
C ILE A 60 -5.87 -11.62 10.00
N GLU A 61 -4.55 -11.46 10.15
CA GLU A 61 -3.66 -12.57 10.40
C GLU A 61 -4.00 -13.17 11.77
N THR A 62 -4.50 -14.41 11.74
CA THR A 62 -4.63 -15.26 12.92
C THR A 62 -3.32 -16.02 13.12
N LEU A 63 -3.16 -16.73 14.24
CA LEU A 63 -2.03 -17.64 14.44
C LEU A 63 -1.89 -18.70 13.32
N PHE A 64 -2.96 -18.96 12.57
CA PHE A 64 -3.02 -19.95 11.50
C PHE A 64 -2.97 -19.35 10.09
N THR A 65 -3.18 -18.04 9.94
CA THR A 65 -3.18 -17.33 8.64
C THR A 65 -2.07 -16.30 8.53
N LYS A 66 -1.21 -16.19 9.54
CA LYS A 66 -0.03 -15.33 9.52
C LYS A 66 0.93 -15.81 8.44
N LYS A 67 1.17 -14.94 7.46
CA LYS A 67 2.08 -15.27 6.36
C LYS A 67 3.50 -15.37 6.89
N SER A 68 4.23 -16.36 6.39
CA SER A 68 5.67 -16.48 6.63
C SER A 68 6.41 -15.34 5.93
N ARG A 69 7.68 -15.14 6.30
CA ARG A 69 8.54 -14.15 5.65
C ARG A 69 8.73 -14.47 4.15
N GLU A 70 8.80 -15.74 3.81
CA GLU A 70 8.95 -16.24 2.44
C GLU A 70 7.70 -15.98 1.62
N GLU A 71 6.51 -16.24 2.16
CA GLU A 71 5.22 -15.97 1.48
C GLU A 71 5.02 -14.46 1.21
N LEU A 72 5.50 -13.60 2.10
CA LEU A 72 5.48 -12.14 1.90
C LEU A 72 6.50 -11.69 0.84
N GLU A 73 7.69 -12.29 0.82
CA GLU A 73 8.70 -12.01 -0.21
C GLU A 73 8.23 -12.47 -1.59
N GLU A 74 7.60 -13.65 -1.67
CA GLU A 74 7.02 -14.19 -2.89
C GLU A 74 5.86 -13.30 -3.40
N PHE A 75 4.98 -12.85 -2.51
CA PHE A 75 3.92 -11.90 -2.86
C PHE A 75 4.46 -10.57 -3.42
N ASN A 76 5.52 -10.04 -2.82
CA ASN A 76 6.18 -8.83 -3.32
C ASN A 76 6.78 -9.05 -4.72
N SER A 77 7.46 -10.19 -4.91
CA SER A 77 8.05 -10.57 -6.20
C SER A 77 6.98 -10.70 -7.30
N VAL A 78 5.85 -11.32 -6.97
CA VAL A 78 4.70 -11.42 -7.89
C VAL A 78 4.17 -10.04 -8.23
N CYS A 79 3.97 -9.15 -7.25
CA CYS A 79 3.53 -7.77 -7.51
C CYS A 79 4.49 -7.05 -8.47
N GLU A 80 5.79 -7.13 -8.22
CA GLU A 80 6.81 -6.50 -9.08
C GLU A 80 6.78 -7.06 -10.50
N SER A 81 6.58 -8.38 -10.66
CA SER A 81 6.52 -9.05 -11.96
C SER A 81 5.36 -8.58 -12.85
N VAL A 82 4.27 -8.10 -12.25
CA VAL A 82 3.10 -7.57 -12.96
C VAL A 82 3.10 -6.03 -13.05
N GLY A 83 4.22 -5.37 -12.71
CA GLY A 83 4.41 -3.92 -12.81
C GLY A 83 3.86 -3.12 -11.62
N TRP A 84 3.54 -3.79 -10.51
CA TRP A 84 3.08 -3.17 -9.27
C TRP A 84 4.17 -3.19 -8.21
N ASN A 85 4.55 -2.02 -7.71
CA ASN A 85 5.51 -1.92 -6.62
C ASN A 85 4.76 -2.01 -5.29
N TYR A 86 5.22 -2.89 -4.41
CA TYR A 86 4.69 -2.93 -3.05
C TYR A 86 5.13 -1.67 -2.30
N ALA A 87 4.17 -0.86 -1.82
CA ALA A 87 4.46 0.42 -1.19
C ALA A 87 4.73 0.26 0.31
N THR A 88 3.78 -0.31 1.05
CA THR A 88 3.86 -0.51 2.51
C THR A 88 2.65 -1.31 3.02
N LYS A 89 2.71 -1.74 4.30
CA LYS A 89 1.55 -2.24 5.06
C LYS A 89 1.39 -1.52 6.40
N SER A 90 0.16 -1.50 6.92
CA SER A 90 -0.19 -1.04 8.27
C SER A 90 0.05 -2.10 9.35
#